data_AF-A0A9W8I9X4-F1
#
_entry.id   AF-A0A9W8I9X4-F1
#
_cell.length_a   1.000
_cell.length_b   1.000
_cell.length_c   1.000
_cell.angle_alpha   90.00
_cell.angle_beta   90.00
_cell.angle_gamma   90.00
#
_symmetry.space_group_name_H-M   'P 1'
#
loop_
_entity.id
_entity.type
_entity.pdbx_description
1 polymer ?
#
loop_
_entity_poly.entity_id
_entity_poly.type
_entity_poly.pdbx_seq_one_letter_code
_entity_poly.pdbx_strand_id
1 'polypeptide(L)'
;MNPAVEKLLQDIAQAKLRAEERRRQKEQQDNQPHGIIYKDDGTIELRLPPPPSKPDPDECCHSGCTPCILDTYKEQLEEYEHTVADFQKQYQRAIAGKSVNVPTRNDRLSCGILNPLEFRKVRIMHIDQPCMHSRLLVLEATALDFILAQGEHIHIRATLADGKRITRPFTPVMLEAEDGIVRPHLFIRLYNNELSASLKQLQAGDSVMLRGPIRTHVNLTQAFSNGLCVLVAGGSGIAPIFQALQFAHVNTSYKNKRIVTFHCARNEESLWLSHLIKRLQADMPQLVYHTFKSHINHLSENLLHQALANYNCENAQAIICGPGSFNEDVSCWLGNIGIRHVQLL
;
A
#
# COMPACT_ATOMS: atom_id res chain seq x y z
N MET A 1 -37.63 -12.78 34.72
CA MET A 1 -36.26 -13.06 34.23
C MET A 1 -35.50 -13.77 35.33
N ASN A 2 -34.65 -14.75 35.04
CA ASN A 2 -33.91 -15.47 36.09
C ASN A 2 -32.86 -14.53 36.73
N PRO A 3 -32.86 -14.33 38.07
CA PRO A 3 -31.95 -13.40 38.74
C PRO A 3 -30.46 -13.70 38.48
N ALA A 4 -30.11 -14.98 38.26
CA ALA A 4 -28.73 -15.37 37.94
C ALA A 4 -28.32 -14.92 36.52
N VAL A 5 -29.25 -14.92 35.57
CA VAL A 5 -29.02 -14.47 34.19
C VAL A 5 -28.90 -12.95 34.15
N GLU A 6 -29.71 -12.24 34.96
CA GLU A 6 -29.64 -10.79 35.07
C GLU A 6 -28.31 -10.33 35.67
N LYS A 7 -27.84 -11.02 36.73
CA LYS A 7 -26.52 -10.78 37.31
C LYS A 7 -25.39 -11.03 36.31
N LEU A 8 -25.45 -12.13 35.54
CA LEU A 8 -24.45 -12.43 34.52
C LEU A 8 -24.41 -11.37 33.40
N LEU A 9 -25.57 -10.86 32.97
CA LEU A 9 -25.65 -9.79 31.96
C LEU A 9 -25.07 -8.48 32.49
N GLN A 10 -25.29 -8.16 33.76
CA GLN A 10 -24.69 -6.99 34.42
C GLN A 10 -23.17 -7.13 34.55
N ASP A 11 -22.68 -8.31 34.91
CA ASP A 11 -21.25 -8.60 35.01
C ASP A 11 -20.55 -8.50 33.64
N ILE A 12 -21.19 -9.01 32.58
CA ILE A 12 -20.70 -8.88 31.19
C ILE A 12 -20.68 -7.40 30.74
N ALA A 13 -21.72 -6.63 31.06
CA ALA A 13 -21.78 -5.22 30.72
C ALA A 13 -20.68 -4.40 31.43
N GLN A 14 -20.45 -4.65 32.72
CA GLN A 14 -19.35 -4.02 33.46
C GLN A 14 -17.97 -4.44 32.94
N ALA A 15 -17.79 -5.72 32.57
CA ALA A 15 -16.54 -6.19 31.99
C ALA A 15 -16.24 -5.51 30.65
N LYS A 16 -17.27 -5.30 29.81
CA LYS A 16 -17.14 -4.56 28.54
C LYS A 16 -16.78 -3.10 28.75
N LEU A 17 -17.43 -2.41 29.70
CA LEU A 17 -17.11 -1.02 30.04
C LEU A 17 -15.66 -0.88 30.53
N ARG A 18 -15.21 -1.75 31.45
CA ARG A 18 -13.80 -1.77 31.92
C ARG A 18 -12.81 -2.08 30.80
N ALA A 19 -13.19 -2.91 29.82
CA ALA A 19 -12.36 -3.19 28.65
C ALA A 19 -12.28 -1.97 27.71
N GLU A 20 -13.37 -1.24 27.53
CA GLU A 20 -13.43 -0.04 26.71
C GLU A 20 -12.64 1.12 27.34
N GLU A 21 -12.73 1.31 28.66
CA GLU A 21 -11.91 2.29 29.38
C GLU A 21 -10.41 1.98 29.29
N ARG A 22 -10.03 0.70 29.46
CA ARG A 22 -8.63 0.26 29.26
C ARG A 22 -8.14 0.49 27.83
N ARG A 23 -9.01 0.28 26.83
CA ARG A 23 -8.70 0.61 25.42
C ARG A 23 -8.51 2.10 25.23
N ARG A 24 -9.40 2.96 25.75
CA ARG A 24 -9.26 4.42 25.65
C ARG A 24 -8.00 4.93 26.36
N GLN A 25 -7.64 4.38 27.51
CA GLN A 25 -6.41 4.73 28.21
C GLN A 25 -5.17 4.29 27.43
N LYS A 26 -5.19 3.09 26.83
CA LYS A 26 -4.12 2.61 25.95
C LYS A 26 -4.00 3.46 24.68
N GLU A 27 -5.12 3.83 24.05
CA GLU A 27 -5.18 4.74 22.90
C GLU A 27 -4.65 6.14 23.24
N GLN A 28 -4.93 6.66 24.44
CA GLN A 28 -4.37 7.93 24.91
C GLN A 28 -2.88 7.84 25.19
N GLN A 29 -2.39 6.69 25.67
CA GLN A 29 -0.98 6.44 25.92
C GLN A 29 -0.19 6.26 24.61
N ASP A 30 -0.75 5.53 23.64
CA ASP A 30 -0.13 5.26 22.33
C ASP A 30 -0.08 6.51 21.43
N ASN A 31 -1.01 7.46 21.62
CA ASN A 31 -1.05 8.74 20.89
C ASN A 31 -0.07 9.80 21.44
N GLN A 32 0.67 9.52 22.52
CA GLN A 32 1.71 10.44 22.95
C GLN A 32 2.94 10.34 22.04
N PRO A 33 3.59 11.46 21.71
CA PRO A 33 4.79 11.44 20.87
C PRO A 33 5.92 10.71 21.60
N HIS A 34 6.60 9.79 20.90
CA HIS A 34 7.76 9.05 21.40
C HIS A 34 9.03 9.50 20.67
N GLY A 35 10.16 9.49 21.37
CA GLY A 35 11.46 9.95 20.86
C GLY A 35 12.08 11.02 21.76
N ILE A 36 12.90 11.88 21.16
CA ILE A 36 13.54 13.00 21.84
C ILE A 36 12.61 14.21 21.79
N ILE A 37 12.19 14.69 22.94
CA ILE A 37 11.32 15.86 23.10
C ILE A 37 12.17 17.04 23.57
N TYR A 38 12.20 18.09 22.76
CA TYR A 38 12.79 19.38 23.13
C TYR A 38 11.72 20.22 23.80
N LYS A 39 11.95 20.58 25.07
CA LYS A 39 11.06 21.48 25.80
C LYS A 39 11.45 22.93 25.57
N ASP A 40 10.48 23.83 25.71
CA ASP A 40 10.65 25.27 25.54
C ASP A 40 11.65 25.88 26.54
N ASP A 41 11.92 25.18 27.65
CA ASP A 41 12.93 25.54 28.66
C ASP A 41 14.37 25.11 28.30
N GLY A 42 14.56 24.53 27.10
CA GLY A 42 15.86 24.05 26.61
C GLY A 42 16.26 22.68 27.16
N THR A 43 15.41 22.01 27.94
CA THR A 43 15.67 20.64 28.41
C THR A 43 15.30 19.59 27.35
N ILE A 44 16.05 18.50 27.32
CA ILE A 44 15.87 17.38 26.40
C ILE A 44 15.35 16.18 27.19
N GLU A 45 14.16 15.69 26.85
CA GLU A 45 13.54 14.52 27.47
C GLU A 45 13.48 13.35 26.48
N LEU A 46 13.83 12.15 26.94
CA LEU A 46 13.66 10.92 26.18
C LEU A 46 12.34 10.24 26.61
N ARG A 47 11.40 10.10 25.67
CA ARG A 47 10.16 9.35 25.90
C ARG A 47 10.13 8.10 25.03
N LEU A 48 10.18 6.92 25.65
CA LEU A 48 10.19 5.65 24.94
C LEU A 48 8.77 5.16 24.65
N PRO A 49 8.54 4.44 23.53
CA PRO A 49 7.27 3.76 23.29
C PRO A 49 6.98 2.70 24.35
N PRO A 50 5.71 2.36 24.58
CA PRO A 50 5.35 1.22 25.41
C PRO A 50 5.74 -0.09 24.69
N PRO A 51 6.18 -1.12 25.42
CA PRO A 51 6.50 -2.42 24.83
C PRO A 51 5.24 -3.10 24.26
N PRO A 52 5.38 -3.96 23.24
CA PRO A 52 4.26 -4.75 22.74
C PRO A 52 3.69 -5.63 23.86
N SER A 53 2.37 -5.73 23.91
CA SER A 53 1.69 -6.57 24.90
C SER A 53 1.83 -8.04 24.53
N LYS A 54 2.34 -8.84 25.47
CA LYS A 54 2.42 -10.30 25.30
C LYS A 54 1.02 -10.88 25.15
N PRO A 55 0.76 -11.73 24.14
CA PRO A 55 -0.51 -12.44 24.00
C PRO A 55 -0.84 -13.29 25.22
N ASP A 56 -2.11 -13.36 25.60
CA ASP A 56 -2.55 -14.23 26.69
C ASP A 56 -2.43 -15.72 26.28
N PRO A 57 -2.22 -16.65 27.22
CA PRO A 57 -2.08 -18.08 26.91
C PRO A 57 -3.26 -18.64 26.10
N ASP A 58 -4.47 -18.16 26.36
CA ASP A 58 -5.71 -18.59 25.71
C ASP A 58 -5.88 -18.03 24.29
N GLU A 59 -5.09 -17.03 23.89
CA GLU A 59 -5.04 -16.50 22.51
C GLU A 59 -4.18 -17.37 21.58
N CYS A 60 -3.40 -18.30 22.15
CA CYS A 60 -2.58 -19.25 21.40
C CYS A 60 -3.39 -20.53 21.07
N CYS A 61 -3.52 -20.85 19.79
CA CYS A 61 -4.22 -22.05 19.31
C CYS A 61 -3.55 -23.38 19.73
N HIS A 62 -2.28 -23.35 20.18
CA HIS A 62 -1.41 -24.49 20.50
C HIS A 62 -1.26 -25.56 19.40
N SER A 63 -1.78 -25.31 18.20
CA SER A 63 -1.86 -26.26 17.09
C SER A 63 -0.84 -25.99 15.97
N GLY A 64 0.15 -25.12 16.21
CA GLY A 64 1.20 -24.82 15.23
C GLY A 64 0.72 -23.99 14.04
N CYS A 65 -0.23 -23.08 14.26
CA CYS A 65 -0.80 -22.21 13.22
C CYS A 65 0.25 -21.27 12.61
N THR A 66 0.17 -20.98 11.30
CA THR A 66 0.97 -19.93 10.63
C THR A 66 0.05 -18.89 9.99
N PRO A 67 0.19 -17.58 10.31
CA PRO A 67 1.16 -17.01 11.23
C PRO A 67 0.80 -17.30 12.71
N CYS A 68 1.82 -17.62 13.51
CA CYS A 68 1.69 -17.86 14.94
C CYS A 68 1.67 -16.54 15.71
N ILE A 69 0.71 -16.36 16.62
CA ILE A 69 0.58 -15.14 17.43
C ILE A 69 1.83 -14.85 18.28
N LEU A 70 2.52 -15.90 18.73
CA LEU A 70 3.76 -15.76 19.48
C LEU A 70 4.93 -15.34 18.60
N ASP A 71 4.94 -15.73 17.33
CA ASP A 71 5.99 -15.33 16.39
C ASP A 71 5.80 -13.87 15.98
N THR A 72 4.56 -13.44 15.72
CA THR A 72 4.23 -12.02 15.53
C THR A 72 4.59 -11.18 16.75
N TYR A 73 4.37 -11.68 17.98
CA TYR A 73 4.79 -10.98 19.19
C TYR A 73 6.31 -10.84 19.30
N LYS A 74 7.07 -11.89 18.96
CA LYS A 74 8.55 -11.84 18.97
C LYS A 74 9.06 -10.81 17.96
N GLU A 75 8.52 -10.80 16.75
CA GLU A 75 8.88 -9.82 15.71
C GLU A 75 8.60 -8.37 16.19
N GLN A 76 7.43 -8.14 16.80
CA GLN A 76 7.10 -6.84 17.40
C GLN A 76 8.03 -6.46 18.55
N LEU A 77 8.47 -7.44 19.34
CA LEU A 77 9.40 -7.23 20.44
C LEU A 77 10.80 -6.87 19.93
N GLU A 78 11.28 -7.54 18.89
CA GLU A 78 12.56 -7.22 18.23
C GLU A 78 12.53 -5.81 17.63
N GLU A 79 11.46 -5.43 16.94
CA GLU A 79 11.27 -4.07 16.41
C GLU A 79 11.25 -3.01 17.52
N TYR A 80 10.58 -3.32 18.64
CA TYR A 80 10.55 -2.46 19.82
C TYR A 80 11.95 -2.27 20.42
N GLU A 81 12.70 -3.34 20.62
CA GLU A 81 14.06 -3.31 21.18
C GLU A 81 15.00 -2.48 20.30
N HIS A 82 14.91 -2.65 18.97
CA HIS A 82 15.65 -1.83 18.01
C HIS A 82 15.29 -0.34 18.12
N THR A 83 14.00 -0.02 18.18
CA THR A 83 13.52 1.36 18.28
C THR A 83 13.97 2.05 19.57
N VAL A 84 13.88 1.34 20.70
CA VAL A 84 14.35 1.84 22.01
C VAL A 84 15.86 2.09 21.99
N ALA A 85 16.64 1.14 21.47
CA ALA A 85 18.09 1.28 21.38
C ALA A 85 18.51 2.49 20.53
N ASP A 86 17.79 2.76 19.44
CA ASP A 86 18.04 3.91 18.58
C ASP A 86 17.70 5.23 19.29
N PHE A 87 16.55 5.33 19.96
CA PHE A 87 16.20 6.53 20.74
C PHE A 87 17.17 6.78 21.90
N GLN A 88 17.64 5.74 22.58
CA GLN A 88 18.66 5.87 23.64
C GLN A 88 19.99 6.38 23.09
N LYS A 89 20.47 5.86 21.95
CA LYS A 89 21.70 6.34 21.31
C LYS A 89 21.59 7.78 20.84
N GLN A 90 20.43 8.16 20.29
CA GLN A 90 20.18 9.54 19.86
C GLN A 90 20.14 10.49 21.07
N TYR A 91 19.49 10.08 22.17
CA TYR A 91 19.44 10.86 23.39
C TYR A 91 20.85 11.10 23.96
N GLN A 92 21.66 10.05 24.13
CA GLN A 92 23.05 10.16 24.60
C GLN A 92 23.91 11.12 23.76
N ARG A 93 23.67 11.17 22.44
CA ARG A 93 24.36 12.12 21.55
C ARG A 93 23.87 13.56 21.74
N ALA A 94 22.58 13.75 21.97
CA ALA A 94 21.97 15.06 22.20
C ALA A 94 22.41 15.71 23.53
N ILE A 95 22.47 14.94 24.63
CA ILE A 95 22.99 15.43 25.94
C ILE A 95 24.50 15.68 25.95
N ALA A 96 25.27 15.05 25.04
CA ALA A 96 26.73 15.21 24.97
C ALA A 96 27.19 16.46 24.19
N GLY A 97 26.27 17.33 23.75
CA GLY A 97 26.60 18.59 23.06
C GLY A 97 27.31 18.44 21.71
N LYS A 98 27.42 17.21 21.18
CA LYS A 98 27.98 16.95 19.87
C LYS A 98 26.90 17.21 18.82
N SER A 99 27.25 17.95 17.76
CA SER A 99 26.43 18.10 16.56
C SER A 99 25.91 16.72 16.18
N VAL A 100 24.61 16.53 16.39
CA VAL A 100 23.91 15.36 15.89
C VAL A 100 23.89 15.57 14.39
N ASN A 101 24.62 14.75 13.63
CA ASN A 101 24.23 14.49 12.25
C ASN A 101 22.81 13.97 12.37
N VAL A 102 21.84 14.85 12.16
CA VAL A 102 20.44 14.48 12.00
C VAL A 102 20.45 13.60 10.75
N PRO A 103 20.26 12.27 10.86
CA PRO A 103 19.70 11.59 9.71
C PRO A 103 18.33 12.23 9.57
N THR A 104 18.03 12.90 8.46
CA THR A 104 16.67 13.27 8.10
C THR A 104 15.90 11.98 7.81
N ARG A 105 15.57 11.26 8.87
CA ARG A 105 14.68 10.12 8.95
C ARG A 105 13.86 10.27 10.23
N ASN A 106 13.02 11.29 10.22
CA ASN A 106 11.67 11.23 10.77
C ASN A 106 10.92 12.49 10.35
N ASP A 107 10.22 12.37 9.22
CA ASP A 107 9.09 13.24 8.88
C ASP A 107 7.94 12.37 8.33
N ARG A 108 7.76 11.17 8.90
CA ARG A 108 6.60 10.30 8.61
C ARG A 108 5.92 9.72 9.85
N LEU A 109 6.07 10.42 10.98
CA LEU A 109 5.04 10.47 12.01
C LEU A 109 4.49 11.91 12.05
N SER A 110 4.23 12.49 10.87
CA SER A 110 3.23 13.55 10.79
C SER A 110 1.86 12.91 11.03
N CYS A 111 0.96 13.68 11.63
CA CYS A 111 -0.46 13.39 11.77
C CYS A 111 -1.15 13.38 10.38
N GLY A 112 -0.69 12.50 9.49
CA GLY A 112 -1.20 12.35 8.13
C GLY A 112 -2.52 11.56 8.11
N ILE A 113 -3.17 11.56 6.95
CA ILE A 113 -4.43 10.82 6.74
C ILE A 113 -4.21 9.31 6.83
N LEU A 114 -3.01 8.84 6.51
CA LEU A 114 -2.61 7.44 6.54
C LEU A 114 -2.31 6.97 7.98
N ASN A 115 -3.00 5.93 8.43
CA ASN A 115 -2.67 5.19 9.64
C ASN A 115 -2.62 3.66 9.33
N PRO A 116 -1.53 2.95 9.63
CA PRO A 116 -1.38 1.53 9.27
C PRO A 116 -2.22 0.59 10.15
N LEU A 117 -2.63 1.03 11.34
CA LEU A 117 -3.37 0.25 12.32
C LEU A 117 -4.89 0.49 12.21
N GLU A 118 -5.28 1.74 11.96
CA GLU A 118 -6.67 2.19 12.03
C GLU A 118 -7.26 2.60 10.69
N PHE A 119 -8.55 2.34 10.53
CA PHE A 119 -9.30 2.88 9.41
C PHE A 119 -9.77 4.29 9.72
N ARG A 120 -9.33 5.26 8.93
CA ARG A 120 -9.76 6.66 8.98
C ARG A 120 -10.72 6.98 7.85
N LYS A 121 -11.64 7.91 8.08
CA LYS A 121 -12.52 8.42 7.02
C LYS A 121 -11.77 9.43 6.18
N VAL A 122 -11.79 9.24 4.86
CA VAL A 122 -11.19 10.17 3.90
C VAL A 122 -12.26 10.57 2.90
N ARG A 123 -12.47 11.87 2.74
CA ARG A 123 -13.49 12.41 1.84
C ARG A 123 -13.09 12.21 0.39
N ILE A 124 -14.09 11.99 -0.46
CA ILE A 124 -13.95 11.92 -1.90
C ILE A 124 -14.25 13.31 -2.46
N MET A 125 -13.26 13.91 -3.10
CA MET A 125 -13.39 15.23 -3.73
C MET A 125 -14.14 15.14 -5.05
N HIS A 126 -13.76 14.17 -5.87
CA HIS A 126 -14.26 14.00 -7.22
C HIS A 126 -14.38 12.52 -7.57
N ILE A 127 -15.31 12.20 -8.46
CA ILE A 127 -15.41 10.86 -9.04
C ILE A 127 -15.59 10.95 -10.54
N ASP A 128 -14.62 10.43 -11.28
CA ASP A 128 -14.79 10.16 -12.71
C ASP A 128 -15.28 8.73 -12.94
N GLN A 129 -16.04 8.54 -14.01
CA GLN A 129 -16.52 7.24 -14.45
C GLN A 129 -16.08 6.98 -15.89
N PRO A 130 -14.81 6.57 -16.13
CA PRO A 130 -14.30 6.40 -17.50
C PRO A 130 -15.10 5.39 -18.34
N CYS A 131 -15.66 4.36 -17.70
CA CYS A 131 -16.60 3.43 -18.34
C CYS A 131 -17.51 2.78 -17.30
N MET A 132 -18.52 2.01 -17.74
CA MET A 132 -19.52 1.36 -16.86
C MET A 132 -18.95 0.41 -15.78
N HIS A 133 -17.67 0.05 -15.90
CA HIS A 133 -17.02 -0.92 -15.03
C HIS A 133 -15.78 -0.36 -14.31
N SER A 134 -15.56 0.96 -14.34
CA SER A 134 -14.41 1.57 -13.67
C SER A 134 -14.76 2.95 -13.14
N ARG A 135 -14.30 3.26 -11.93
CA ARG A 135 -14.38 4.59 -11.33
C ARG A 135 -12.98 5.09 -11.02
N LEU A 136 -12.79 6.39 -11.05
CA LEU A 136 -11.60 7.05 -10.53
C LEU A 136 -12.03 7.95 -9.38
N LEU A 137 -11.60 7.64 -8.16
CA LEU A 137 -11.90 8.44 -6.98
C LEU A 137 -10.71 9.34 -6.68
N VAL A 138 -10.95 10.64 -6.54
CA VAL A 138 -9.95 11.62 -6.09
C VAL A 138 -10.18 11.87 -4.60
N LEU A 139 -9.19 11.53 -3.78
CA LEU A 139 -9.30 11.67 -2.33
C LEU A 139 -8.88 13.05 -1.85
N GLU A 140 -9.50 13.52 -0.77
CA GLU A 140 -9.10 14.73 -0.05
C GLU A 140 -7.83 14.48 0.74
N ALA A 141 -6.68 14.60 0.08
CA ALA A 141 -5.36 14.58 0.71
C ALA A 141 -4.34 15.28 -0.20
N THR A 142 -3.21 15.70 0.37
CA THR A 142 -2.08 16.26 -0.38
C THR A 142 -0.92 15.27 -0.44
N ALA A 143 0.07 15.53 -1.30
CA ALA A 143 1.31 14.74 -1.32
C ALA A 143 2.11 14.79 0.00
N LEU A 144 1.87 15.77 0.87
CA LEU A 144 2.51 15.88 2.18
C LEU A 144 1.83 14.96 3.22
N ASP A 145 0.51 14.78 3.11
CA ASP A 145 -0.30 14.02 4.09
C ASP A 145 -0.60 12.59 3.65
N PHE A 146 -0.28 12.26 2.40
CA PHE A 146 -0.53 10.98 1.76
C PHE A 146 0.77 10.44 1.16
N ILE A 147 1.61 9.88 2.02
CA ILE A 147 2.92 9.40 1.61
C ILE A 147 2.98 7.87 1.64
N LEU A 148 3.13 7.27 0.46
CA LEU A 148 3.40 5.84 0.29
C LEU A 148 4.83 5.64 -0.18
N ALA A 149 5.54 4.70 0.44
CA ALA A 149 6.77 4.17 -0.11
C ALA A 149 6.47 3.18 -1.25
N GLN A 150 7.52 2.79 -1.97
CA GLN A 150 7.41 1.83 -3.05
C GLN A 150 6.90 0.47 -2.50
N GLY A 151 5.90 -0.11 -3.17
CA GLY A 151 5.28 -1.37 -2.74
C GLY A 151 4.27 -1.20 -1.61
N GLU A 152 4.12 0.01 -1.07
CA GLU A 152 3.06 0.34 -0.14
C GLU A 152 1.76 0.64 -0.87
N HIS A 153 0.67 0.18 -0.28
CA HIS A 153 -0.68 0.39 -0.77
C HIS A 153 -1.59 0.73 0.41
N ILE A 154 -2.86 1.02 0.12
CA ILE A 154 -3.87 1.26 1.14
C ILE A 154 -4.89 0.14 1.15
N HIS A 155 -5.60 -0.02 2.25
CA HIS A 155 -6.77 -0.87 2.37
C HIS A 155 -8.01 0.00 2.47
N ILE A 156 -9.02 -0.31 1.65
CA ILE A 156 -10.34 0.32 1.74
C ILE A 156 -11.31 -0.69 2.34
N ARG A 157 -12.09 -0.24 3.31
CA ARG A 157 -13.12 -1.03 3.96
C ARG A 157 -14.51 -0.52 3.61
N ALA A 158 -15.37 -1.43 3.17
CA ALA A 158 -16.81 -1.21 3.04
C ALA A 158 -17.56 -2.02 4.10
N THR A 159 -18.62 -1.44 4.65
CA THR A 159 -19.60 -2.14 5.49
C THR A 159 -20.80 -2.45 4.61
N LEU A 160 -21.17 -3.72 4.52
CA LEU A 160 -22.30 -4.19 3.75
C LEU A 160 -23.62 -3.99 4.49
N ALA A 161 -24.74 -4.19 3.80
CA ALA A 161 -26.08 -4.01 4.35
C ALA A 161 -26.38 -4.96 5.55
N ASP A 162 -25.74 -6.12 5.60
CA ASP A 162 -25.84 -7.10 6.69
C ASP A 162 -24.89 -6.81 7.87
N GLY A 163 -24.14 -5.70 7.81
CA GLY A 163 -23.13 -5.31 8.81
C GLY A 163 -21.76 -5.96 8.63
N LYS A 164 -21.59 -6.88 7.67
CA LYS A 164 -20.30 -7.51 7.37
C LYS A 164 -19.33 -6.48 6.80
N ARG A 165 -18.06 -6.58 7.20
CA ARG A 165 -16.99 -5.68 6.73
C ARG A 165 -16.12 -6.37 5.71
N ILE A 166 -16.00 -5.80 4.51
CA ILE A 166 -15.08 -6.25 3.47
C ILE A 166 -13.95 -5.24 3.36
N THR A 167 -12.71 -5.73 3.39
CA THR A 167 -11.51 -4.91 3.20
C THR A 167 -10.75 -5.41 1.96
N ARG A 168 -10.29 -4.50 1.10
CA ARG A 168 -9.46 -4.82 -0.08
C ARG A 168 -8.31 -3.84 -0.26
N PRO A 169 -7.17 -4.31 -0.81
CA PRO A 169 -6.04 -3.46 -1.13
C PRO A 169 -6.31 -2.63 -2.39
N PHE A 170 -5.79 -1.40 -2.41
CA PHE A 170 -5.80 -0.50 -3.56
C PHE A 170 -4.49 0.27 -3.61
N THR A 171 -3.98 0.47 -4.82
CA THR A 171 -2.77 1.28 -5.06
C THR A 171 -3.18 2.65 -5.62
N PRO A 172 -3.07 3.72 -4.82
CA PRO A 172 -3.36 5.07 -5.28
C PRO A 172 -2.21 5.62 -6.11
N VAL A 173 -2.53 6.45 -7.09
CA VAL A 173 -1.55 7.17 -7.89
C VAL A 173 -1.63 8.66 -7.56
N MET A 174 -0.51 9.29 -7.24
CA MET A 174 -0.46 10.72 -6.96
C MET A 174 -0.40 11.50 -8.27
N LEU A 175 -1.47 12.22 -8.60
CA LEU A 175 -1.61 13.01 -9.83
C LEU A 175 -2.10 14.42 -9.49
N GLU A 176 -1.73 15.38 -10.33
CA GLU A 176 -2.28 16.73 -10.29
C GLU A 176 -3.77 16.71 -10.66
N ALA A 177 -4.61 17.24 -9.79
CA ALA A 177 -6.04 17.43 -10.05
C ALA A 177 -6.30 18.74 -10.83
N GLU A 178 -7.54 18.99 -11.23
CA GLU A 178 -7.92 20.16 -12.04
C GLU A 178 -7.56 21.52 -11.42
N ASP A 179 -7.47 21.58 -10.09
CA ASP A 179 -7.09 22.77 -9.34
C ASP A 179 -5.56 22.91 -9.13
N GLY A 180 -4.75 22.07 -9.78
CA GLY A 180 -3.29 22.09 -9.72
C GLY A 180 -2.70 21.41 -8.47
N ILE A 181 -3.52 20.84 -7.59
CA ILE A 181 -3.03 20.18 -6.37
C ILE A 181 -2.85 18.68 -6.63
N VAL A 182 -1.68 18.15 -6.28
CA VAL A 182 -1.38 16.72 -6.38
C VAL A 182 -2.09 15.94 -5.28
N ARG A 183 -2.95 15.00 -5.68
CA ARG A 183 -3.83 14.21 -4.81
C ARG A 183 -3.83 12.71 -5.14
N PRO A 184 -4.27 11.84 -4.20
CA PRO A 184 -4.37 10.41 -4.45
C PRO A 184 -5.57 10.12 -5.35
N HIS A 185 -5.28 9.50 -6.50
CA HIS A 185 -6.27 8.99 -7.43
C HIS A 185 -6.36 7.48 -7.31
N LEU A 186 -7.57 6.98 -7.05
CA LEU A 186 -7.85 5.56 -6.89
C LEU A 186 -8.64 5.05 -8.09
N PHE A 187 -7.96 4.27 -8.93
CA PHE A 187 -8.62 3.58 -10.03
C PHE A 187 -9.27 2.29 -9.55
N ILE A 188 -10.60 2.29 -9.51
CA ILE A 188 -11.42 1.20 -9.00
C ILE A 188 -12.03 0.46 -10.18
N ARG A 189 -11.64 -0.81 -10.34
CA ARG A 189 -12.33 -1.74 -11.22
C ARG A 189 -13.56 -2.31 -10.52
N LEU A 190 -14.73 -2.18 -11.14
CA LEU A 190 -16.00 -2.69 -10.62
C LEU A 190 -16.24 -4.11 -11.16
N TYR A 191 -16.56 -5.01 -10.23
CA TYR A 191 -16.92 -6.40 -10.49
C TYR A 191 -18.33 -6.70 -9.96
N ASN A 192 -18.87 -7.87 -10.28
CA ASN A 192 -20.14 -8.33 -9.72
C ASN A 192 -19.92 -8.90 -8.31
N ASN A 193 -19.58 -8.02 -7.35
CA ASN A 193 -19.39 -8.39 -5.95
C ASN A 193 -19.88 -7.28 -5.00
N GLU A 194 -20.05 -7.64 -3.73
CA GLU A 194 -20.64 -6.79 -2.70
C GLU A 194 -19.82 -5.50 -2.45
N LEU A 195 -18.49 -5.60 -2.49
CA LEU A 195 -17.62 -4.42 -2.35
C LEU A 195 -17.83 -3.44 -3.51
N SER A 196 -17.83 -3.93 -4.76
CA SER A 196 -18.03 -3.09 -5.93
C SER A 196 -19.42 -2.47 -5.94
N ALA A 197 -20.43 -3.17 -5.43
CA ALA A 197 -21.78 -2.62 -5.26
C ALA A 197 -21.77 -1.43 -4.29
N SER A 198 -21.07 -1.54 -3.16
CA SER A 198 -20.89 -0.43 -2.22
C SER A 198 -20.11 0.73 -2.84
N LEU A 199 -18.97 0.45 -3.49
CA LEU A 199 -18.14 1.47 -4.13
C LEU A 199 -18.83 2.16 -5.31
N LYS A 200 -19.79 1.49 -5.98
CA LYS A 200 -20.58 2.06 -7.08
C LYS A 200 -21.58 3.12 -6.61
N GLN A 201 -22.03 3.03 -5.35
CA GLN A 201 -23.01 3.97 -4.78
C GLN A 201 -22.38 5.29 -4.32
N LEU A 202 -21.07 5.33 -4.12
CA LEU A 202 -20.36 6.52 -3.63
C LEU A 202 -20.50 7.72 -4.58
N GLN A 203 -20.64 8.92 -4.01
CA GLN A 203 -20.71 10.19 -4.70
C GLN A 203 -19.60 11.13 -4.21
N ALA A 204 -19.32 12.20 -4.96
CA ALA A 204 -18.44 13.25 -4.47
C ALA A 204 -19.01 13.86 -3.18
N GLY A 205 -18.17 14.08 -2.18
CA GLY A 205 -18.57 14.46 -0.82
C GLY A 205 -18.69 13.29 0.16
N ASP A 206 -18.89 12.06 -0.32
CA ASP A 206 -18.86 10.88 0.55
C ASP A 206 -17.46 10.62 1.13
N SER A 207 -17.37 9.66 2.05
CA SER A 207 -16.10 9.23 2.63
C SER A 207 -15.86 7.74 2.45
N VAL A 208 -14.60 7.36 2.19
CA VAL A 208 -14.12 5.98 2.25
C VAL A 208 -13.40 5.72 3.57
N MET A 209 -13.55 4.52 4.13
CA MET A 209 -12.74 4.07 5.26
C MET A 209 -11.41 3.54 4.70
N LEU A 210 -10.31 4.19 5.04
CA LEU A 210 -8.98 3.92 4.52
C LEU A 210 -8.01 3.59 5.65
N ARG A 211 -7.16 2.57 5.45
CA ARG A 211 -6.00 2.24 6.31
C ARG A 211 -4.75 2.12 5.46
N GLY A 212 -3.60 2.58 5.95
CA GLY A 212 -2.32 2.45 5.28
C GLY A 212 -1.27 3.39 5.88
N PRO A 213 -0.02 3.38 5.42
CA PRO A 213 0.52 2.49 4.39
C PRO A 213 0.55 1.02 4.84
N ILE A 214 0.24 0.10 3.93
CA ILE A 214 0.41 -1.35 4.11
C ILE A 214 1.53 -1.79 3.18
N ARG A 215 2.59 -2.39 3.75
CA ARG A 215 3.70 -2.93 2.96
C ARG A 215 3.34 -4.31 2.39
N THR A 216 3.68 -4.54 1.12
CA THR A 216 3.81 -5.90 0.59
C THR A 216 5.25 -6.38 0.82
N HIS A 217 5.46 -7.70 0.80
CA HIS A 217 6.81 -8.28 0.79
C HIS A 217 7.53 -8.09 -0.55
N VAL A 218 6.88 -7.49 -1.54
CA VAL A 218 7.39 -7.40 -2.90
C VAL A 218 8.26 -6.16 -3.06
N ASN A 219 9.52 -6.36 -3.41
CA ASN A 219 10.44 -5.26 -3.66
C ASN A 219 10.35 -4.81 -5.12
N LEU A 220 9.55 -3.77 -5.37
CA LEU A 220 9.39 -3.18 -6.70
C LEU A 220 10.71 -2.65 -7.32
N THR A 221 11.73 -2.29 -6.52
CA THR A 221 13.04 -1.90 -7.07
C THR A 221 13.83 -3.07 -7.64
N GLN A 222 13.58 -4.28 -7.15
CA GLN A 222 14.36 -5.45 -7.52
C GLN A 222 14.27 -5.67 -9.04
N ALA A 223 13.08 -5.48 -9.64
CA ALA A 223 12.87 -5.63 -11.07
C ALA A 223 13.80 -4.76 -11.93
N PHE A 224 14.31 -3.64 -11.40
CA PHE A 224 15.24 -2.75 -12.10
C PHE A 224 16.72 -3.04 -11.83
N SER A 225 17.04 -4.06 -11.01
CA SER A 225 18.42 -4.38 -10.62
C SER A 225 19.26 -4.96 -11.77
N ASN A 226 18.64 -5.75 -12.66
CA ASN A 226 19.34 -6.44 -13.76
C ASN A 226 19.18 -5.73 -15.11
N GLY A 227 19.50 -6.39 -16.23
CA GLY A 227 19.58 -5.76 -17.56
C GLY A 227 18.24 -5.34 -18.16
N LEU A 228 17.26 -6.25 -18.16
CA LEU A 228 15.91 -6.04 -18.71
C LEU A 228 14.86 -6.15 -17.60
N CYS A 229 14.00 -5.14 -17.50
CA CYS A 229 12.83 -5.12 -16.64
C CYS A 229 11.56 -5.23 -17.50
N VAL A 230 10.72 -6.23 -17.24
CA VAL A 230 9.46 -6.47 -17.95
C VAL A 230 8.30 -6.22 -17.00
N LEU A 231 7.46 -5.24 -17.29
CA LEU A 231 6.33 -4.87 -16.45
C LEU A 231 5.03 -5.22 -17.18
N VAL A 232 4.18 -6.07 -16.61
CA VAL A 232 2.94 -6.51 -17.24
C VAL A 232 1.75 -6.17 -16.35
N ALA A 233 0.87 -5.31 -16.83
CA ALA A 233 -0.30 -4.82 -16.11
C ALA A 233 -1.60 -5.26 -16.78
N GLY A 234 -2.50 -5.86 -16.01
CA GLY A 234 -3.88 -6.15 -16.38
C GLY A 234 -4.86 -5.23 -15.66
N GLY A 235 -5.60 -4.41 -16.40
CA GLY A 235 -6.63 -3.52 -15.86
C GLY A 235 -6.08 -2.58 -14.78
N SER A 236 -6.62 -2.65 -13.56
CA SER A 236 -6.19 -1.80 -12.43
C SER A 236 -4.78 -2.09 -11.93
N GLY A 237 -4.16 -3.21 -12.32
CA GLY A 237 -2.76 -3.51 -12.03
C GLY A 237 -1.76 -2.52 -12.65
N ILE A 238 -2.22 -1.63 -13.53
CA ILE A 238 -1.39 -0.53 -14.05
C ILE A 238 -0.97 0.47 -12.96
N ALA A 239 -1.77 0.63 -11.89
CA ALA A 239 -1.47 1.60 -10.83
C ALA A 239 -0.13 1.33 -10.11
N PRO A 240 0.16 0.12 -9.59
CA PRO A 240 1.47 -0.18 -9.01
C PRO A 240 2.61 -0.17 -10.05
N ILE A 241 2.35 -0.60 -11.29
CA ILE A 241 3.34 -0.51 -12.37
C ILE A 241 3.71 0.94 -12.67
N PHE A 242 2.73 1.84 -12.68
CA PHE A 242 2.97 3.27 -12.89
C PHE A 242 3.77 3.88 -11.74
N GLN A 243 3.50 3.53 -10.48
CA GLN A 243 4.34 3.95 -9.35
C GLN A 243 5.79 3.49 -9.52
N ALA A 244 6.01 2.25 -9.99
CA ALA A 244 7.35 1.73 -10.28
C ALA A 244 8.03 2.52 -11.40
N LEU A 245 7.30 2.89 -12.46
CA LEU A 245 7.81 3.73 -13.56
C LEU A 245 8.16 5.15 -13.10
N GLN A 246 7.31 5.79 -12.28
CA GLN A 246 7.59 7.11 -11.71
C GLN A 246 8.87 7.07 -10.86
N PHE A 247 9.04 6.02 -10.06
CA PHE A 247 10.26 5.82 -9.28
C PHE A 247 11.49 5.64 -10.18
N ALA A 248 11.38 4.83 -11.23
CA ALA A 248 12.46 4.63 -12.20
C ALA A 248 12.84 5.93 -12.94
N HIS A 249 11.85 6.78 -13.24
CA HIS A 249 12.05 8.07 -13.90
C HIS A 249 12.90 9.04 -13.07
N VAL A 250 12.63 9.14 -11.76
CA VAL A 250 13.33 10.09 -10.87
C VAL A 250 14.68 9.56 -10.37
N ASN A 251 14.91 8.25 -10.40
CA ASN A 251 16.15 7.65 -9.93
C ASN A 251 17.13 7.41 -11.08
N THR A 252 18.18 8.23 -11.12
CA THR A 252 19.18 8.23 -12.20
C THR A 252 19.93 6.90 -12.37
N SER A 253 19.98 6.07 -11.33
CA SER A 253 20.61 4.74 -11.38
C SER A 253 19.95 3.80 -12.39
N TYR A 254 18.70 4.08 -12.79
CA TYR A 254 17.96 3.26 -13.74
C TYR A 254 17.95 3.79 -15.18
N LYS A 255 18.66 4.89 -15.46
CA LYS A 255 18.72 5.48 -16.83
C LYS A 255 19.22 4.52 -17.90
N ASN A 256 20.11 3.60 -17.53
CA ASN A 256 20.72 2.62 -18.45
C ASN A 256 19.97 1.27 -18.48
N LYS A 257 18.84 1.14 -17.79
CA LYS A 257 18.08 -0.12 -17.69
C LYS A 257 17.02 -0.19 -18.77
N ARG A 258 16.90 -1.31 -19.48
CA ARG A 258 15.83 -1.48 -20.46
C ARG A 258 14.53 -1.82 -19.74
N ILE A 259 13.46 -1.08 -20.01
CA ILE A 259 12.15 -1.30 -19.38
C ILE A 259 11.14 -1.53 -20.49
N VAL A 260 10.45 -2.68 -20.48
CA VAL A 260 9.39 -3.00 -21.43
C VAL A 260 8.09 -3.18 -20.66
N THR A 261 7.11 -2.33 -20.92
CA THR A 261 5.82 -2.32 -20.20
C THR A 261 4.69 -2.73 -21.13
N PHE A 262 3.88 -3.68 -20.67
CA PHE A 262 2.67 -4.16 -21.32
C PHE A 262 1.46 -3.75 -20.50
N HIS A 263 0.56 -2.93 -21.05
CA HIS A 263 -0.68 -2.53 -20.40
C HIS A 263 -1.88 -3.10 -21.14
N CYS A 264 -2.53 -4.07 -20.50
CA CYS A 264 -3.64 -4.83 -21.03
C CYS A 264 -4.94 -4.33 -20.41
N ALA A 265 -5.88 -3.90 -21.23
CA ALA A 265 -7.19 -3.48 -20.79
C ALA A 265 -8.29 -3.93 -21.76
N ARG A 266 -9.56 -3.73 -21.39
CA ARG A 266 -10.69 -4.17 -22.22
C ARG A 266 -10.87 -3.26 -23.44
N ASN A 267 -10.83 -1.95 -23.22
CA ASN A 267 -11.06 -0.90 -24.21
C ASN A 267 -10.11 0.28 -23.96
N GLU A 268 -10.11 1.28 -24.86
CA GLU A 268 -9.24 2.46 -24.79
C GLU A 268 -9.46 3.26 -23.50
N GLU A 269 -10.70 3.44 -23.08
CA GLU A 269 -11.08 4.17 -21.85
C GLU A 269 -10.51 3.53 -20.58
N SER A 270 -10.30 2.21 -20.59
CA SER A 270 -9.69 1.48 -19.48
C SER A 270 -8.17 1.65 -19.40
N LEU A 271 -7.53 2.19 -20.45
CA LEU A 271 -6.10 2.52 -20.48
C LEU A 271 -5.83 3.89 -19.83
N TRP A 272 -6.41 4.15 -18.66
CA TRP A 272 -6.52 5.50 -18.07
C TRP A 272 -5.17 6.22 -17.84
N LEU A 273 -4.10 5.50 -17.48
CA LEU A 273 -2.73 6.05 -17.31
C LEU A 273 -1.91 6.11 -18.60
N SER A 274 -2.46 5.68 -19.74
CA SER A 274 -1.69 5.52 -20.98
C SER A 274 -1.06 6.83 -21.45
N HIS A 275 -1.78 7.95 -21.33
CA HIS A 275 -1.25 9.26 -21.70
C HIS A 275 -0.07 9.69 -20.82
N LEU A 276 -0.12 9.41 -19.51
CA LEU A 276 0.97 9.71 -18.57
C LEU A 276 2.18 8.80 -18.80
N ILE A 277 1.96 7.51 -19.07
CA ILE A 277 3.06 6.59 -19.39
C ILE A 277 3.74 6.99 -20.71
N LYS A 278 2.98 7.45 -21.71
CA LYS A 278 3.55 7.99 -22.95
C LYS A 278 4.40 9.25 -22.71
N ARG A 279 4.01 10.11 -21.76
CA ARG A 279 4.85 11.24 -21.32
C ARG A 279 6.15 10.75 -20.69
N LEU A 280 6.07 9.79 -19.75
CA LEU A 280 7.27 9.18 -19.16
C LEU A 280 8.17 8.54 -20.23
N GLN A 281 7.59 7.88 -21.23
CA GLN A 281 8.33 7.29 -22.35
C GLN A 281 9.09 8.35 -23.18
N ALA A 282 8.52 9.55 -23.36
CA ALA A 282 9.22 10.64 -24.04
C ALA A 282 10.48 11.08 -23.27
N ASP A 283 10.43 11.04 -21.94
CA ASP A 283 11.56 11.42 -21.08
C ASP A 283 12.50 10.25 -20.76
N MET A 284 12.07 9.01 -21.00
CA MET A 284 12.79 7.78 -20.73
C MET A 284 12.99 6.99 -22.03
N PRO A 285 14.03 7.26 -22.83
CA PRO A 285 14.27 6.56 -24.10
C PRO A 285 14.47 5.05 -23.94
N GLN A 286 14.78 4.59 -22.72
CA GLN A 286 14.92 3.19 -22.35
C GLN A 286 13.60 2.49 -22.00
N LEU A 287 12.48 3.23 -21.92
CA LEU A 287 11.13 2.70 -21.69
C LEU A 287 10.41 2.42 -23.02
N VAL A 288 10.00 1.18 -23.21
CA VAL A 288 9.13 0.76 -24.30
C VAL A 288 7.76 0.43 -23.73
N TYR A 289 6.71 1.02 -24.29
CA TYR A 289 5.34 0.86 -23.82
C TYR A 289 4.43 0.28 -24.90
N HIS A 290 3.85 -0.88 -24.60
CA HIS A 290 2.89 -1.59 -25.44
C HIS A 290 1.51 -1.62 -24.78
N THR A 291 0.45 -1.40 -25.57
CA THR A 291 -0.93 -1.49 -25.10
C THR A 291 -1.69 -2.59 -25.83
N PHE A 292 -2.50 -3.34 -25.08
CA PHE A 292 -3.34 -4.41 -25.61
C PHE A 292 -4.79 -4.16 -25.17
N LYS A 293 -5.71 -4.28 -26.13
CA LYS A 293 -7.14 -4.03 -25.95
C LYS A 293 -7.87 -5.30 -26.27
N SER A 294 -8.41 -6.00 -25.27
CA SER A 294 -8.94 -7.36 -25.48
C SER A 294 -10.02 -7.47 -26.56
N HIS A 295 -10.78 -6.40 -26.82
CA HIS A 295 -11.78 -6.37 -27.91
C HIS A 295 -11.20 -6.25 -29.32
N ILE A 296 -9.92 -5.89 -29.45
CA ILE A 296 -9.25 -5.66 -30.74
C ILE A 296 -8.08 -6.65 -30.89
N ASN A 297 -7.21 -6.69 -29.90
CA ASN A 297 -6.03 -7.54 -29.86
C ASN A 297 -5.68 -7.87 -28.40
N HIS A 298 -5.94 -9.12 -28.01
CA HIS A 298 -5.61 -9.63 -26.69
C HIS A 298 -4.13 -9.97 -26.61
N LEU A 299 -3.50 -9.73 -25.45
CA LEU A 299 -2.13 -10.20 -25.24
C LEU A 299 -2.10 -11.73 -25.31
N SER A 300 -1.15 -12.27 -26.07
CA SER A 300 -0.92 -13.71 -26.18
C SER A 300 0.56 -14.00 -26.03
N GLU A 301 0.90 -15.26 -25.75
CA GLU A 301 2.28 -15.74 -25.68
C GLU A 301 3.09 -15.35 -26.93
N ASN A 302 2.52 -15.54 -28.13
CA ASN A 302 3.18 -15.19 -29.38
C ASN A 302 3.51 -13.70 -29.48
N LEU A 303 2.58 -12.82 -29.09
CA LEU A 303 2.79 -11.38 -29.13
C LEU A 303 3.81 -10.92 -28.08
N LEU A 304 3.79 -11.55 -26.90
CA LEU A 304 4.78 -11.32 -25.86
C LEU A 304 6.18 -11.72 -26.32
N HIS A 305 6.30 -12.91 -26.91
CA HIS A 305 7.55 -13.42 -27.48
C HIS A 305 8.06 -12.51 -28.61
N GLN A 306 7.20 -12.07 -29.53
CA GLN A 306 7.56 -11.14 -30.61
C GLN A 306 8.07 -9.80 -30.06
N ALA A 307 7.38 -9.23 -29.07
CA ALA A 307 7.78 -7.97 -28.46
C ALA A 307 9.12 -8.07 -27.71
N LEU A 308 9.43 -9.25 -27.16
CA LEU A 308 10.67 -9.50 -26.41
C LEU A 308 11.80 -10.12 -27.23
N ALA A 309 11.58 -10.46 -28.51
CA ALA A 309 12.52 -11.21 -29.34
C ALA A 309 13.91 -10.55 -29.49
N ASN A 310 13.98 -9.22 -29.43
CA ASN A 310 15.23 -8.46 -29.58
C ASN A 310 15.96 -8.19 -28.23
N TYR A 311 15.49 -8.77 -27.13
CA TYR A 311 16.05 -8.55 -25.81
C TYR A 311 16.71 -9.82 -25.26
N ASN A 312 17.83 -9.65 -24.55
CA ASN A 312 18.40 -10.73 -23.76
C ASN A 312 17.54 -10.95 -22.50
N CYS A 313 16.89 -12.11 -22.43
CA CYS A 313 15.99 -12.50 -21.36
C CYS A 313 16.65 -13.30 -20.23
N GLU A 314 17.90 -13.73 -20.38
CA GLU A 314 18.58 -14.65 -19.45
C GLU A 314 18.62 -14.15 -18.00
N ASN A 315 18.80 -12.84 -17.81
CA ASN A 315 18.82 -12.18 -16.50
C ASN A 315 17.69 -11.16 -16.33
N ALA A 316 16.64 -11.25 -17.17
CA ALA A 316 15.51 -10.35 -17.08
C ALA A 316 14.72 -10.57 -15.79
N GLN A 317 14.14 -9.49 -15.29
CA GLN A 317 13.19 -9.56 -14.18
C GLN A 317 11.83 -9.06 -14.66
N ALA A 318 10.78 -9.67 -14.14
CA ALA A 318 9.43 -9.30 -14.48
C ALA A 318 8.57 -9.02 -13.24
N ILE A 319 7.66 -8.06 -13.39
CA ILE A 319 6.58 -7.81 -12.44
C ILE A 319 5.26 -7.95 -13.20
N ILE A 320 4.34 -8.73 -12.65
CA ILE A 320 2.99 -8.88 -13.17
C ILE A 320 1.99 -8.39 -12.12
N CYS A 321 1.04 -7.56 -12.53
CA CYS A 321 -0.08 -7.17 -11.69
C CYS A 321 -1.38 -7.19 -12.49
N GLY A 322 -2.33 -8.01 -12.09
CA GLY A 322 -3.59 -8.20 -12.78
C GLY A 322 -4.47 -9.26 -12.11
N PRO A 323 -5.59 -9.65 -12.75
CA PRO A 323 -6.45 -10.73 -12.28
C PRO A 323 -5.70 -12.08 -12.18
N GLY A 324 -6.19 -13.00 -11.33
CA GLY A 324 -5.53 -14.29 -11.07
C GLY A 324 -5.17 -15.09 -12.33
N SER A 325 -6.16 -15.36 -13.21
CA SER A 325 -5.91 -16.09 -14.45
C SER A 325 -4.93 -15.38 -15.39
N PHE A 326 -4.99 -14.04 -15.44
CA PHE A 326 -4.05 -13.24 -16.23
C PHE A 326 -2.62 -13.36 -15.70
N ASN A 327 -2.45 -13.32 -14.37
CA ASN A 327 -1.14 -13.48 -13.74
C ASN A 327 -0.56 -14.88 -14.00
N GLU A 328 -1.38 -15.92 -13.91
CA GLU A 328 -1.00 -17.31 -14.18
C GLU A 328 -0.54 -17.49 -15.62
N ASP A 329 -1.35 -17.04 -16.58
CA ASP A 329 -1.05 -17.12 -18.02
C ASP A 329 0.25 -16.39 -18.37
N VAL A 330 0.37 -15.12 -17.97
CA VAL A 330 1.55 -14.30 -18.28
C VAL A 330 2.81 -14.85 -17.61
N SER A 331 2.70 -15.37 -16.39
CA SER A 331 3.83 -15.98 -15.69
C SER A 331 4.34 -17.21 -16.45
N CYS A 332 3.43 -18.06 -16.93
CA CYS A 332 3.75 -19.21 -17.77
C CYS A 332 4.46 -18.79 -19.06
N TRP A 333 3.91 -17.81 -19.79
CA TRP A 333 4.48 -17.31 -21.04
C TRP A 333 5.88 -16.71 -20.85
N LEU A 334 6.09 -15.91 -19.80
CA LEU A 334 7.40 -15.36 -19.48
C LEU A 334 8.42 -16.47 -19.14
N GLY A 335 7.99 -17.51 -18.44
CA GLY A 335 8.79 -18.71 -18.17
C GLY A 335 9.24 -19.41 -19.45
N ASN A 336 8.34 -19.57 -20.42
CA ASN A 336 8.64 -20.17 -21.73
C ASN A 336 9.64 -19.32 -22.56
N ILE A 337 9.63 -18.00 -22.39
CA ILE A 337 10.59 -17.06 -23.00
C ILE A 337 11.95 -17.06 -22.27
N GLY A 338 12.05 -17.75 -21.12
CA GLY A 338 13.28 -17.88 -20.33
C GLY A 338 13.43 -16.86 -19.20
N ILE A 339 12.40 -16.07 -18.90
CA ILE A 339 12.38 -15.11 -17.79
C ILE A 339 11.97 -15.84 -16.52
N ARG A 340 12.95 -16.14 -15.65
CA ARG A 340 12.74 -16.95 -14.44
C ARG A 340 12.41 -16.13 -13.19
N HIS A 341 12.76 -14.83 -13.18
CA HIS A 341 12.56 -13.95 -12.04
C HIS A 341 11.28 -13.15 -12.19
N VAL A 342 10.13 -13.77 -11.86
CA VAL A 342 8.80 -13.16 -11.97
C VAL A 342 8.25 -12.86 -10.58
N GLN A 343 7.79 -11.62 -10.36
CA GLN A 343 7.12 -11.17 -9.15
C GLN A 343 5.65 -10.86 -9.44
N LEU A 344 4.74 -11.33 -8.58
CA LEU A 344 3.31 -11.03 -8.65
C LEU A 344 2.96 -9.96 -7.60
N LEU A 345 2.14 -8.97 -7.98
CA LEU A 345 1.65 -7.90 -7.10
C LEU A 345 0.17 -8.03 -6.74
#